data_AF-A0A2E7L1H3-F1
#
_entry.id   AF-A0A2E7L1H3-F1
#
_cell.length_a   1.000
_cell.length_b   1.000
_cell.length_c   1.000
_cell.angle_alpha   90.00
_cell.angle_beta   90.00
_cell.angle_gamma   90.00
#
_symmetry.space_group_name_H-M   'P 1'
#
loop_
_entity.id
_entity.type
_entity.pdbx_description
1 polymer ?
#
loop_
_entity_poly.entity_id
_entity_poly.type
_entity_poly.pdbx_seq_one_letter_code
_entity_poly.pdbx_strand_id
1 'polypeptide(L)'
;MARRSLLCCSLLAISTIALGLVVSSEPAGAEKKAAARFFEMRIYTTNEGKLDALHSRFRDHTNSLFKKHGMELVAYWTPTDEKTAKNTLIYVLAYPSLEARDKAWKGFVNDPAWKKAYAASIKDGRLVKKVESEYMVPTDYSPLK
;
A
#
# COMPACT_ATOMS: atom_id res chain seq x y z
N MET A 1 32.76 44.24 63.72
CA MET A 1 33.14 43.94 65.12
C MET A 1 31.88 44.05 65.98
N ALA A 2 31.18 42.93 66.23
CA ALA A 2 30.28 42.69 67.38
C ALA A 2 29.60 41.32 67.19
N ARG A 3 29.88 40.40 68.13
CA ARG A 3 29.36 39.03 68.24
C ARG A 3 27.99 39.01 68.92
N ARG A 4 27.18 37.98 68.63
CA ARG A 4 26.32 37.19 69.53
C ARG A 4 25.84 35.97 68.72
N SER A 5 26.39 34.77 68.92
CA SER A 5 26.02 33.75 69.94
C SER A 5 24.52 33.45 69.89
N LEU A 6 23.99 32.22 69.84
CA LEU A 6 24.44 30.82 69.91
C LEU A 6 23.11 30.05 69.72
N LEU A 7 23.04 28.96 68.95
CA LEU A 7 22.26 27.79 69.37
C LEU A 7 22.57 26.57 68.49
N CYS A 8 23.18 25.57 69.12
CA CYS A 8 23.21 24.19 68.69
C CYS A 8 21.79 23.65 68.49
N CYS A 9 21.58 22.89 67.42
CA CYS A 9 20.80 21.66 67.48
C CYS A 9 21.28 20.74 66.35
N SER A 10 22.13 19.80 66.75
CA SER A 10 22.56 18.62 66.02
C SER A 10 21.37 17.74 65.65
N LEU A 11 21.22 17.40 64.37
CA LEU A 11 20.52 16.19 63.94
C LEU A 11 21.26 15.65 62.71
N LEU A 12 22.13 14.65 62.93
CA LEU A 12 22.48 13.69 61.89
C LEU A 12 21.21 12.90 61.56
N ALA A 13 20.77 12.97 60.31
CA ALA A 13 19.82 12.01 59.76
C ALA A 13 20.44 11.43 58.48
N ILE A 14 20.96 10.21 58.62
CA ILE A 14 21.27 9.30 57.53
C ILE A 14 19.93 8.88 56.92
N SER A 15 19.66 9.17 55.64
CA SER A 15 18.72 8.34 54.90
C SER A 15 18.81 8.52 53.39
N THR A 16 19.16 7.41 52.75
CA THR A 16 18.63 6.86 51.49
C THR A 16 18.90 7.61 50.17
N ILE A 17 19.93 7.11 49.49
CA ILE A 17 20.02 7.13 48.03
C ILE A 17 18.85 6.27 47.50
N ALA A 18 17.75 6.92 47.10
CA ALA A 18 16.71 6.28 46.31
C ALA A 18 17.17 6.26 44.84
N LEU A 19 17.77 5.14 44.41
CA LEU A 19 17.99 4.85 43.00
C LEU A 19 16.62 4.63 42.35
N GLY A 20 16.09 5.70 41.74
CA GLY A 20 14.84 5.65 41.00
C GLY A 20 14.97 4.75 39.77
N LEU A 21 14.41 3.54 39.86
CA LEU A 21 14.07 2.72 38.69
C LEU A 21 12.91 3.41 37.97
N VAL A 22 13.23 4.22 36.97
CA VAL A 22 12.24 4.70 36.00
C VAL A 22 11.90 3.49 35.12
N VAL A 23 10.83 2.79 35.48
CA VAL A 23 10.17 1.83 34.58
C VAL A 23 9.46 2.67 33.53
N SER A 24 10.14 2.91 32.41
CA SER A 24 9.50 3.47 31.22
C SER A 24 8.48 2.46 30.71
N SER A 25 7.20 2.72 30.96
CA SER A 25 6.11 2.01 30.28
C SER A 25 6.10 2.47 28.82
N GLU A 26 6.70 1.69 27.93
CA GLU A 26 6.46 1.86 26.49
C GLU A 26 4.97 1.60 26.24
N PRO A 27 4.26 2.50 25.53
CA PRO A 27 2.90 2.22 25.16
C PRO A 27 2.91 1.02 24.23
N ALA A 28 2.27 -0.07 24.68
CA ALA A 28 1.95 -1.21 23.83
C ALA A 28 1.36 -0.69 22.52
N GLY A 29 1.96 -1.12 21.41
CA GLY A 29 1.75 -0.57 20.08
C GLY A 29 0.28 -0.25 19.82
N ALA A 30 0.00 1.03 19.57
CA ALA A 30 -1.26 1.42 18.98
C ALA A 30 -1.36 0.68 17.65
N GLU A 31 -2.19 -0.36 17.59
CA GLU A 31 -2.66 -0.92 16.33
C GLU A 31 -3.26 0.26 15.56
N LYS A 32 -2.54 0.74 14.55
CA LYS A 32 -3.17 1.59 13.54
C LYS A 32 -4.33 0.75 13.02
N LYS A 33 -5.57 1.13 13.35
CA LYS A 33 -6.74 0.66 12.63
C LYS A 33 -6.40 0.81 11.16
N ALA A 34 -6.18 -0.30 10.47
CA ALA A 34 -6.00 -0.26 9.04
C ALA A 34 -7.25 0.43 8.47
N ALA A 35 -7.03 1.51 7.73
CA ALA A 35 -8.13 2.21 7.10
C ALA A 35 -8.85 1.20 6.20
N ALA A 36 -10.19 1.13 6.27
CA ALA A 36 -10.96 0.20 5.46
C ALA A 36 -10.49 0.25 4.00
N ARG A 37 -10.11 -0.91 3.45
CA ARG A 37 -9.55 -1.02 2.10
C ARG A 37 -10.59 -1.60 1.14
N PHE A 38 -10.54 -1.12 -0.09
CA PHE A 38 -11.31 -1.65 -1.21
C PHE A 38 -10.34 -2.21 -2.24
N PHE A 39 -10.60 -3.43 -2.72
CA PHE A 39 -9.74 -4.13 -3.66
C PHE A 39 -10.46 -4.37 -4.97
N GLU A 40 -9.70 -4.31 -6.07
CA GLU A 40 -10.16 -4.69 -7.39
C GLU A 40 -9.20 -5.73 -7.97
N MET A 41 -9.69 -6.95 -8.18
CA MET A 41 -8.98 -7.96 -8.95
C MET A 41 -9.38 -7.80 -10.41
N ARG A 42 -8.38 -7.86 -11.29
CA ARG A 42 -8.59 -7.76 -12.74
C ARG A 42 -7.93 -8.93 -13.43
N ILE A 43 -8.67 -9.55 -14.33
CA ILE A 43 -8.20 -10.66 -15.17
C ILE A 43 -8.24 -10.18 -16.60
N TYR A 44 -7.06 -10.06 -17.22
CA TYR A 44 -6.91 -9.65 -18.59
C TYR A 44 -6.57 -10.87 -19.44
N THR A 45 -7.42 -11.18 -20.41
CA THR A 45 -7.08 -12.16 -21.44
C THR A 45 -6.59 -11.45 -22.68
N THR A 46 -5.42 -11.83 -23.19
CA THR A 46 -4.80 -11.26 -24.38
C THR A 46 -5.24 -11.97 -25.65
N ASN A 47 -5.02 -11.29 -26.78
CA ASN A 47 -4.93 -11.97 -28.07
C ASN A 47 -3.70 -12.89 -28.10
N GLU A 48 -3.68 -13.81 -29.06
CA GLU A 48 -2.58 -14.77 -29.24
C GLU A 48 -1.24 -14.04 -29.46
N GLY A 49 -0.19 -14.52 -28.77
CA GLY A 49 1.15 -13.94 -28.86
C GLY A 49 1.31 -12.53 -28.27
N LYS A 50 0.30 -11.97 -27.57
CA LYS A 50 0.32 -10.59 -27.06
C LYS A 50 0.63 -10.45 -25.56
N LEU A 51 0.82 -11.55 -24.82
CA LEU A 51 1.03 -11.50 -23.37
C LEU A 51 2.33 -10.77 -22.99
N ASP A 52 3.44 -11.02 -23.67
CA ASP A 52 4.72 -10.36 -23.38
C ASP A 52 4.66 -8.85 -23.63
N ALA A 53 4.01 -8.45 -24.74
CA ALA A 53 3.79 -7.03 -25.04
C ALA A 53 2.90 -6.36 -23.98
N LEU A 54 1.89 -7.08 -23.47
CA LEU A 54 1.09 -6.59 -22.34
C LEU A 54 1.94 -6.41 -21.09
N HIS A 55 2.79 -7.38 -20.74
CA HIS A 55 3.68 -7.28 -19.59
C HIS A 55 4.65 -6.09 -19.72
N SER A 56 5.24 -5.87 -20.90
CA SER A 56 6.12 -4.71 -21.13
C SER A 56 5.36 -3.40 -20.93
N ARG A 57 4.14 -3.27 -21.47
CA ARG A 57 3.31 -2.07 -21.21
C ARG A 57 3.07 -1.84 -19.72
N PHE A 58 2.88 -2.90 -18.94
CA PHE A 58 2.69 -2.79 -17.49
C PHE A 58 3.96 -2.31 -16.78
N ARG A 59 5.11 -2.95 -17.06
CA ARG A 59 6.41 -2.60 -16.47
C ARG A 59 6.83 -1.18 -16.82
N ASP A 60 6.71 -0.82 -18.09
CA ASP A 60 7.35 0.38 -18.64
C ASP A 60 6.45 1.61 -18.48
N HIS A 61 5.13 1.41 -18.34
CA HIS A 61 4.16 2.51 -18.34
C HIS A 61 3.08 2.37 -17.26
N THR A 62 2.24 1.32 -17.34
CA THR A 62 0.99 1.24 -16.56
C THR A 62 1.23 1.38 -15.06
N ASN A 63 2.22 0.68 -14.51
CA ASN A 63 2.44 0.64 -13.06
C ASN A 63 2.79 2.02 -12.48
N SER A 64 3.62 2.80 -13.19
CA SER A 64 3.95 4.16 -12.77
C SER A 64 2.73 5.09 -12.81
N LEU A 65 1.87 4.92 -13.82
CA LEU A 65 0.66 5.71 -14.00
C LEU A 65 -0.43 5.31 -13.00
N PHE A 66 -0.59 4.03 -12.69
CA PHE A 66 -1.46 3.58 -11.60
C PHE A 66 -1.09 4.23 -10.27
N LYS A 67 0.19 4.20 -9.91
CA LYS A 67 0.68 4.88 -8.70
C LYS A 67 0.42 6.39 -8.74
N LYS A 68 0.67 7.05 -9.88
CA LYS A 68 0.38 8.48 -10.08
C LYS A 68 -1.08 8.84 -9.80
N HIS A 69 -2.01 7.95 -10.14
CA HIS A 69 -3.45 8.15 -9.94
C HIS A 69 -3.98 7.58 -8.61
N GLY A 70 -3.09 7.23 -7.68
CA GLY A 70 -3.48 6.78 -6.34
C GLY A 70 -3.95 5.34 -6.26
N MET A 71 -3.64 4.51 -7.26
CA MET A 71 -3.91 3.08 -7.23
C MET A 71 -2.71 2.35 -6.61
N GLU A 72 -2.96 1.60 -5.52
CA GLU A 72 -1.92 0.79 -4.91
C GLU A 72 -1.76 -0.53 -5.65
N LEU A 73 -0.53 -0.92 -5.95
CA LEU A 73 -0.22 -2.17 -6.62
C LEU A 73 -0.04 -3.28 -5.57
N VAL A 74 -0.97 -4.23 -5.51
CA VAL A 74 -0.93 -5.29 -4.50
C VAL A 74 -0.12 -6.48 -5.00
N ALA A 75 -0.50 -7.05 -6.15
CA ALA A 75 0.15 -8.23 -6.69
C ALA A 75 -0.23 -8.50 -8.15
N TYR A 76 0.58 -9.33 -8.81
CA TYR A 76 0.46 -9.73 -10.21
C TYR A 76 0.82 -11.20 -10.38
N TRP A 77 0.10 -11.89 -11.27
CA TRP A 77 0.33 -13.29 -11.59
C TRP A 77 0.02 -13.59 -13.05
N THR A 78 0.67 -14.64 -13.55
CA THR A 78 0.24 -15.41 -14.72
C THR A 78 -0.21 -16.78 -14.23
N PRO A 79 -1.35 -17.32 -14.69
CA PRO A 79 -1.80 -18.66 -14.28
C PRO A 79 -0.78 -19.75 -14.62
N THR A 80 -0.83 -20.86 -13.89
CA THR A 80 0.00 -22.05 -14.16
C THR A 80 -0.69 -23.06 -15.09
N ASP A 81 -2.01 -22.98 -15.25
CA ASP A 81 -2.76 -23.84 -16.17
C ASP A 81 -2.38 -23.51 -17.63
N GLU A 82 -1.96 -24.53 -18.39
CA GLU A 82 -1.42 -24.36 -19.74
C GLU A 82 -2.36 -23.62 -20.70
N LYS A 83 -3.68 -23.73 -20.52
CA LYS A 83 -4.68 -23.10 -21.40
C LYS A 83 -4.73 -21.59 -21.20
N THR A 84 -4.35 -21.10 -20.02
CA THR A 84 -4.45 -19.69 -19.63
C THR A 84 -3.09 -19.03 -19.38
N ALA A 85 -2.05 -19.81 -19.06
CA ALA A 85 -0.69 -19.34 -18.79
C ALA A 85 -0.10 -18.50 -19.94
N LYS A 86 -0.50 -18.78 -21.19
CA LYS A 86 0.04 -18.11 -22.38
C LYS A 86 -0.67 -16.80 -22.73
N ASN A 87 -1.79 -16.48 -22.09
CA ASN A 87 -2.61 -15.34 -22.51
C ASN A 87 -3.29 -14.57 -21.37
N THR A 88 -2.98 -14.85 -20.11
CA THR A 88 -3.71 -14.25 -18.98
C THR A 88 -2.76 -13.53 -18.01
N LEU A 89 -3.13 -12.30 -17.67
CA LEU A 89 -2.55 -11.52 -16.58
C LEU A 89 -3.62 -11.30 -15.51
N ILE A 90 -3.34 -11.72 -14.29
CA ILE A 90 -4.17 -11.47 -13.10
C ILE A 90 -3.45 -10.46 -12.23
N TYR A 91 -4.15 -9.45 -11.74
CA TYR A 91 -3.56 -8.49 -10.81
C TYR A 91 -4.60 -7.89 -9.87
N VAL A 92 -4.12 -7.39 -8.73
CA VAL A 92 -4.95 -6.77 -7.70
C VAL A 92 -4.45 -5.35 -7.44
N LEU A 93 -5.40 -4.42 -7.39
CA LEU A 93 -5.20 -3.04 -6.96
C LEU A 93 -5.97 -2.77 -5.67
N ALA A 94 -5.45 -1.89 -4.82
CA ALA A 94 -6.14 -1.44 -3.62
C ALA A 94 -6.39 0.07 -3.65
N TYR A 95 -7.47 0.46 -2.97
CA TYR A 95 -8.00 1.82 -2.89
C TYR A 95 -8.57 2.08 -1.49
N PRO A 96 -8.70 3.35 -1.07
CA PRO A 96 -9.40 3.70 0.16
C PRO A 96 -10.92 3.40 0.14
N SER A 97 -11.55 3.47 -1.04
CA SER A 97 -12.99 3.22 -1.22
C SER A 97 -13.33 2.97 -2.70
N LEU A 98 -14.58 2.61 -2.99
CA LEU A 98 -15.09 2.52 -4.36
C LEU A 98 -15.05 3.88 -5.08
N GLU A 99 -15.40 4.98 -4.40
CA GLU A 99 -15.36 6.33 -4.97
C GLU A 99 -13.93 6.75 -5.32
N ALA A 100 -12.96 6.41 -4.45
CA ALA A 100 -11.55 6.65 -4.71
C ALA A 100 -11.06 5.85 -5.93
N ARG A 101 -11.49 4.59 -6.05
CA ARG A 101 -11.24 3.75 -7.23
C ARG A 101 -11.77 4.39 -8.50
N ASP A 102 -13.01 4.84 -8.51
CA ASP A 102 -13.64 5.42 -9.71
C ASP A 102 -12.95 6.72 -10.14
N LYS A 103 -12.59 7.57 -9.17
CA LYS A 103 -11.79 8.77 -9.42
C LYS A 103 -10.42 8.42 -10.00
N ALA A 104 -9.72 7.45 -9.42
CA ALA A 104 -8.41 7.00 -9.89
C ALA A 104 -8.47 6.49 -11.32
N TRP A 105 -9.42 5.61 -11.65
CA TRP A 105 -9.58 5.09 -13.01
C TRP A 105 -9.94 6.17 -14.01
N LYS A 106 -10.86 7.08 -13.66
CA LYS A 106 -11.20 8.23 -14.51
C LYS A 106 -9.97 9.09 -14.79
N GLY A 107 -9.11 9.32 -13.79
CA GLY A 107 -7.84 10.01 -13.96
C GLY A 107 -6.89 9.26 -14.89
N PHE A 108 -6.67 7.98 -14.62
CA PHE A 108 -5.76 7.13 -15.38
C PHE A 108 -6.13 7.03 -16.87
N VAL A 109 -7.39 6.71 -17.20
CA VAL A 109 -7.81 6.55 -18.60
C VAL A 109 -7.74 7.86 -19.40
N ASN A 110 -7.82 9.00 -18.72
CA ASN A 110 -7.74 10.31 -19.34
C ASN A 110 -6.32 10.87 -19.41
N ASP A 111 -5.35 10.26 -18.72
CA ASP A 111 -3.97 10.71 -18.70
C ASP A 111 -3.36 10.71 -20.12
N PRO A 112 -2.80 11.84 -20.59
CA PRO A 112 -2.15 11.90 -21.90
C PRO A 112 -1.01 10.89 -22.06
N ALA A 113 -0.25 10.62 -20.99
CA ALA A 113 0.83 9.63 -21.03
C ALA A 113 0.28 8.21 -21.19
N TRP A 114 -0.85 7.89 -20.52
CA TRP A 114 -1.54 6.62 -20.75
C TRP A 114 -2.04 6.51 -22.18
N LYS A 115 -2.73 7.53 -22.70
CA LYS A 115 -3.25 7.52 -24.08
C LYS A 115 -2.14 7.29 -25.10
N LYS A 116 -0.99 7.94 -24.92
CA LYS A 116 0.21 7.74 -25.76
C LYS A 116 0.75 6.31 -25.64
N ALA A 117 0.96 5.81 -24.43
CA ALA A 117 1.46 4.46 -24.19
C ALA A 117 0.52 3.39 -24.74
N TYR A 118 -0.79 3.55 -24.53
CA TYR A 118 -1.82 2.67 -25.07
C TYR A 118 -1.77 2.64 -26.60
N ALA A 119 -1.82 3.80 -27.26
CA ALA A 119 -1.75 3.89 -28.71
C ALA A 119 -0.48 3.26 -29.30
N ALA A 120 0.68 3.51 -28.68
CA ALA A 120 1.94 2.89 -29.08
C ALA A 120 1.92 1.36 -28.93
N SER A 121 1.34 0.86 -27.82
CA SER A 121 1.31 -0.56 -27.51
C SER A 121 0.40 -1.41 -28.40
N ILE A 122 -0.53 -0.79 -29.14
CA ILE A 122 -1.50 -1.50 -29.97
C ILE A 122 -1.25 -1.34 -31.48
N LYS A 123 -0.10 -0.79 -31.88
CA LYS A 123 0.24 -0.62 -33.30
C LYS A 123 0.23 -1.93 -34.07
N ASP A 124 0.71 -3.00 -33.43
CA ASP A 124 0.72 -4.36 -34.01
C ASP A 124 -0.55 -5.15 -33.66
N GLY A 125 -1.67 -4.44 -33.46
CA GLY A 125 -2.96 -5.01 -33.08
C GLY A 125 -3.28 -4.90 -31.58
N ARG A 126 -4.56 -5.07 -31.27
CA ARG A 126 -5.06 -4.99 -29.88
C ARG A 126 -4.39 -6.04 -29.01
N LEU A 127 -3.91 -5.64 -27.82
CA LEU A 127 -3.28 -6.59 -26.88
C LEU A 127 -4.30 -7.41 -26.12
N VAL A 128 -5.33 -6.76 -25.56
CA VAL A 128 -6.31 -7.37 -24.64
C VAL A 128 -7.63 -7.60 -25.37
N LYS A 129 -8.15 -8.83 -25.29
CA LYS A 129 -9.43 -9.22 -25.89
C LYS A 129 -10.59 -9.21 -24.89
N LYS A 130 -10.31 -9.54 -23.62
CA LYS A 130 -11.31 -9.61 -22.55
C LYS A 130 -10.73 -9.06 -21.27
N VAL A 131 -11.57 -8.36 -20.52
CA VAL A 131 -11.27 -7.83 -19.19
C VAL A 131 -12.41 -8.24 -18.26
N GLU A 132 -12.05 -8.83 -17.14
CA GLU A 132 -12.95 -9.15 -16.04
C GLU A 132 -12.49 -8.42 -14.78
N SER A 133 -13.43 -8.07 -13.90
CA SER A 133 -13.16 -7.35 -12.67
C SER A 133 -14.03 -7.86 -11.54
N GLU A 134 -13.42 -8.07 -10.39
CA GLU A 134 -14.09 -8.45 -9.15
C GLU A 134 -13.75 -7.40 -8.08
N TYR A 135 -14.75 -7.01 -7.29
CA TYR A 135 -14.63 -5.96 -6.29
C TYR A 135 -14.77 -6.55 -4.90
N MET A 136 -13.79 -6.31 -4.03
CA MET A 136 -13.69 -7.02 -2.77
C MET A 136 -13.42 -6.06 -1.62
N VAL A 137 -13.96 -6.40 -0.46
CA VAL A 137 -13.55 -5.85 0.83
C VAL A 137 -12.84 -6.95 1.61
N PRO A 138 -11.80 -6.62 2.40
CA PRO A 138 -11.08 -7.63 3.17
C PRO A 138 -11.99 -8.18 4.28
N THR A 139 -11.88 -9.49 4.54
CA THR A 139 -12.44 -10.12 5.73
C THR A 139 -11.65 -9.70 6.98
N ASP A 140 -12.21 -9.91 8.17
CA ASP A 140 -11.59 -9.55 9.46
C ASP A 140 -10.30 -10.32 9.77
N TYR A 141 -10.14 -11.52 9.20
CA TYR A 141 -8.92 -12.33 9.25
C TYR A 141 -7.95 -12.08 8.08
N SER A 142 -8.24 -11.16 7.17
CA SER A 142 -7.30 -10.81 6.10
C SER A 142 -6.08 -10.08 6.65
N PRO A 143 -4.84 -10.50 6.31
CA PRO A 143 -3.64 -9.75 6.67
C PRO A 143 -3.52 -8.43 5.91
N LEU A 144 -4.30 -8.27 4.83
CA LEU A 144 -4.34 -7.07 4.00
C LEU A 144 -5.52 -6.15 4.36
N LYS A 145 -6.15 -6.30 5.53
CA LYS A 145 -7.22 -5.40 5.98
C LYS A 145 -6.76 -3.96 6.15
#